data_AF-A0A3M9YPY0-F1
#
_entry.id   AF-A0A3M9YPY0-F1
#
_cell.length_a   1.000
_cell.length_b   1.000
_cell.length_c   1.000
_cell.angle_alpha   90.00
_cell.angle_beta   90.00
_cell.angle_gamma   90.00
#
_symmetry.space_group_name_H-M   'P 1'
#
loop_
_entity.id
_entity.type
_entity.pdbx_description
1 polymer ?
#
loop_
_entity_poly.entity_id
_entity_poly.type
_entity_poly.pdbx_seq_one_letter_code
_entity_poly.pdbx_strand_id
1 'polypeptide(L)'
;MVSRKANSSSPGRQAGEDSGWKRRSVKRVKPPLGEASLRDLALHYAARFATTGARLEGYLVRKVRERGLAEDGEGRTIDIDIPALVARLVELGYVDDDAYARMRARDLGARGYGARRVEETLRHAGVGEGLRQAHAPGEAASRRAAALMARKRRLGPYGAGAQEGGDALTRRKAHEKAVAAMLRAGHQYEHVRFVLGAASPEDIEEWLGEAAGDEGIEDQW
;
A
#
# COMPACT_ATOMS: atom_id res chain seq x y z
N MET A 1 -11.11 68.96 -61.58
CA MET A 1 -9.75 69.34 -61.12
C MET A 1 -9.23 68.24 -60.20
N VAL A 2 -8.07 67.66 -60.56
CA VAL A 2 -7.13 66.85 -59.74
C VAL A 2 -7.72 65.56 -59.11
N SER A 3 -7.54 64.36 -59.68
CA SER A 3 -6.33 63.49 -59.74
C SER A 3 -5.94 62.79 -58.43
N ARG A 4 -5.67 61.47 -58.57
CA ARG A 4 -4.80 60.52 -57.79
C ARG A 4 -5.58 59.42 -57.03
N LYS A 5 -5.41 58.12 -57.39
CA LYS A 5 -4.35 57.13 -56.97
C LYS A 5 -4.62 56.67 -55.53
N ALA A 6 -4.64 55.40 -55.10
CA ALA A 6 -3.91 54.18 -55.46
C ALA A 6 -4.71 52.94 -54.95
N ASN A 7 -4.77 51.84 -55.70
CA ASN A 7 -3.99 50.60 -55.52
C ASN A 7 -3.78 50.07 -54.09
N SER A 8 -4.45 48.94 -53.84
CA SER A 8 -3.92 47.68 -53.31
C SER A 8 -2.64 47.71 -52.48
N SER A 9 -2.74 47.30 -51.21
CA SER A 9 -1.67 46.61 -50.47
C SER A 9 -2.25 45.96 -49.20
N SER A 10 -2.68 44.70 -49.30
CA SER A 10 -2.75 43.83 -48.12
C SER A 10 -1.33 43.40 -47.77
N PRO A 11 -0.82 43.65 -46.55
CA PRO A 11 0.48 43.13 -46.14
C PRO A 11 0.36 41.61 -45.95
N GLY A 12 1.21 40.88 -46.65
CA GLY A 12 1.30 39.43 -46.58
C GLY A 12 1.54 38.95 -45.16
N ARG A 13 0.70 38.02 -44.72
CA ARG A 13 1.03 37.13 -43.60
C ARG A 13 2.12 36.17 -44.09
N GLN A 14 3.36 36.45 -43.69
CA GLN A 14 4.41 35.44 -43.74
C GLN A 14 3.98 34.31 -42.80
N ALA A 15 3.68 33.15 -43.37
CA ALA A 15 3.53 31.91 -42.64
C ALA A 15 4.91 31.58 -42.03
N GLY A 16 5.11 32.00 -40.78
CA GLY A 16 6.22 31.53 -39.97
C GLY A 16 6.09 30.02 -39.82
N GLU A 17 7.14 29.32 -40.23
CA GLU A 17 7.27 27.88 -40.13
C GLU A 17 7.19 27.46 -38.66
N ASP A 18 6.01 26.97 -38.24
CA ASP A 18 5.81 26.23 -37.00
C ASP A 18 6.54 24.88 -37.07
N SER A 19 7.87 24.90 -37.05
CA SER A 19 8.70 23.71 -36.87
C SER A 19 9.14 23.57 -35.41
N GLY A 20 8.18 23.66 -34.50
CA GLY A 20 8.32 23.29 -33.10
C GLY A 20 8.44 21.78 -32.90
N TRP A 21 9.38 21.13 -33.59
CA TRP A 21 9.75 19.75 -33.28
C TRP A 21 10.42 19.75 -31.90
N LYS A 22 9.63 19.49 -30.85
CA LYS A 22 10.12 19.15 -29.52
C LYS A 22 11.16 18.04 -29.69
N ARG A 23 12.45 18.39 -29.62
CA ARG A 23 13.52 17.41 -29.44
C ARG A 23 13.15 16.58 -28.24
N ARG A 24 12.69 15.33 -28.46
CA ARG A 24 12.58 14.34 -27.40
C ARG A 24 13.95 14.31 -26.75
N SER A 25 14.02 14.79 -25.51
CA SER A 25 15.26 14.73 -24.73
C SER A 25 15.75 13.29 -24.77
N VAL A 26 16.88 13.04 -25.43
CA VAL A 26 17.54 11.73 -25.37
C VAL A 26 17.72 11.45 -23.89
N LYS A 27 17.04 10.42 -23.39
CA LYS A 27 17.02 10.09 -21.97
C LYS A 27 18.48 9.78 -21.60
N ARG A 28 19.16 10.71 -20.92
CA ARG A 28 20.55 10.51 -20.49
C ARG A 28 20.58 9.20 -19.70
N VAL A 29 21.29 8.21 -20.23
CA VAL A 29 21.51 6.94 -19.53
C VAL A 29 22.21 7.30 -18.22
N LYS A 30 21.63 6.90 -17.10
CA LYS A 30 22.22 7.17 -15.79
C LYS A 30 23.53 6.39 -15.69
N PRO A 31 24.57 6.95 -15.06
CA PRO A 31 25.84 6.25 -14.94
C PRO A 31 25.67 4.93 -14.18
N PRO A 32 26.56 3.94 -14.43
CA PRO A 32 26.63 2.71 -13.67
C PRO A 32 26.76 2.95 -12.16
N LEU A 33 26.34 1.98 -11.36
CA LEU A 33 26.35 2.07 -9.91
C LEU A 33 27.65 1.51 -9.35
N GLY A 34 28.40 2.34 -8.62
CA GLY A 34 29.47 1.88 -7.75
C GLY A 34 28.97 1.76 -6.31
N GLU A 35 29.87 1.40 -5.40
CA GLU A 35 29.52 1.19 -3.99
C GLU A 35 28.92 2.43 -3.33
N ALA A 36 29.58 3.59 -3.47
CA ALA A 36 29.11 4.85 -2.89
C ALA A 36 27.74 5.26 -3.44
N SER A 37 27.54 5.19 -4.75
CA SER A 37 26.27 5.60 -5.35
C SER A 37 25.12 4.62 -5.06
N LEU A 38 25.42 3.34 -4.82
CA LEU A 38 24.43 2.37 -4.36
C LEU A 38 24.05 2.59 -2.89
N ARG A 39 25.04 2.89 -2.02
CA ARG A 39 24.81 3.26 -0.61
C ARG A 39 23.97 4.53 -0.50
N ASP A 40 24.29 5.58 -1.26
CA ASP A 40 23.51 6.82 -1.28
C ASP A 40 22.06 6.57 -1.71
N LEU A 41 21.87 5.69 -2.70
CA LEU A 41 20.55 5.31 -3.17
C LEU A 41 19.75 4.57 -2.09
N ALA A 42 20.41 3.69 -1.33
CA ALA A 42 19.81 2.96 -0.23
C ALA A 42 19.38 3.90 0.90
N LEU A 43 20.28 4.78 1.34
CA LEU A 43 20.01 5.78 2.37
C LEU A 43 18.88 6.72 1.96
N HIS A 44 18.90 7.23 0.72
CA HIS A 44 17.83 8.09 0.23
C HIS A 44 16.48 7.37 0.17
N TYR A 45 16.46 6.09 -0.20
CA TYR A 45 15.23 5.29 -0.22
C TYR A 45 14.68 5.07 1.20
N ALA A 46 15.54 4.66 2.13
CA ALA A 46 15.17 4.44 3.53
C ALA A 46 14.69 5.72 4.24
N ALA A 47 15.33 6.87 3.97
CA ALA A 47 14.92 8.15 4.53
C ALA A 47 13.55 8.65 4.03
N ARG A 48 13.12 8.21 2.83
CA ARG A 48 11.89 8.69 2.19
C ARG A 48 10.69 7.79 2.43
N PHE A 49 10.90 6.49 2.58
CA PHE A 49 9.83 5.51 2.59
C PHE A 49 9.91 4.61 3.82
N ALA A 50 8.76 4.35 4.45
CA ALA A 50 8.62 3.23 5.36
C ALA A 50 8.80 1.93 4.56
N THR A 51 9.97 1.30 4.69
CA THR A 51 10.38 0.12 3.95
C THR A 51 10.79 -1.01 4.90
N THR A 52 10.89 -2.21 4.34
CA THR A 52 11.51 -3.38 4.96
C THR A 52 12.86 -3.66 4.30
N GLY A 53 13.66 -4.53 4.91
CA GLY A 53 14.93 -5.00 4.34
C GLY A 53 14.73 -5.61 2.96
N ALA A 54 13.80 -6.57 2.84
CA ALA A 54 13.51 -7.25 1.58
C ALA A 54 13.05 -6.30 0.45
N ARG A 55 12.28 -5.25 0.77
CA ARG A 55 11.87 -4.25 -0.22
C ARG A 55 13.02 -3.37 -0.65
N LEU A 56 13.87 -2.96 0.27
CA LEU A 56 15.07 -2.19 -0.04
C LEU A 56 16.02 -3.02 -0.92
N GLU A 57 16.24 -4.29 -0.58
CA GLU A 57 17.04 -5.21 -1.39
C GLU A 57 16.48 -5.34 -2.81
N GLY A 58 15.19 -5.65 -2.96
CA GLY A 58 14.55 -5.74 -4.28
C GLY A 58 14.62 -4.43 -5.08
N TYR A 59 14.56 -3.28 -4.40
CA TYR A 59 14.77 -1.98 -5.01
C TYR A 59 16.20 -1.82 -5.53
N LEU A 60 17.23 -2.15 -4.73
CA LEU A 60 18.63 -2.04 -5.11
C LEU A 60 18.99 -2.99 -6.25
N VAL A 61 18.57 -4.26 -6.18
CA VAL A 61 18.75 -5.26 -7.25
C VAL A 61 18.15 -4.76 -8.56
N ARG A 62 16.93 -4.22 -8.53
CA ARG A 62 16.31 -3.63 -9.72
C ARG A 62 17.13 -2.46 -10.26
N LYS A 63 17.69 -1.62 -9.39
CA LYS A 63 18.49 -0.45 -9.81
C LYS A 63 19.81 -0.85 -10.43
N VAL A 64 20.44 -1.91 -9.92
CA VAL A 64 21.60 -2.54 -10.55
C VAL A 64 21.25 -3.08 -11.93
N ARG A 65 20.14 -3.80 -12.09
CA ARG A 65 19.68 -4.28 -13.42
C ARG A 65 19.41 -3.15 -14.42
N GLU A 66 18.89 -2.02 -13.94
CA GLU A 66 18.56 -0.87 -14.79
C GLU A 66 19.79 -0.05 -15.24
N ARG A 67 20.88 -0.03 -14.46
CA ARG A 67 22.03 0.88 -14.69
C ARG A 67 23.36 0.17 -14.93
N GLY A 68 23.46 -1.11 -14.58
CA GLY A 68 24.73 -1.82 -14.50
C GLY A 68 25.53 -1.43 -13.25
N LEU A 69 26.56 -2.22 -12.96
CA LEU A 69 27.59 -1.92 -11.96
C LEU A 69 28.77 -1.21 -12.63
N ALA A 70 29.42 -0.33 -11.88
CA ALA A 70 30.65 0.32 -12.31
C ALA A 70 31.81 -0.68 -12.37
N GLU A 71 32.84 -0.33 -13.13
CA GLU A 71 34.10 -1.08 -13.20
C GLU A 71 35.14 -0.46 -12.25
N ASP A 72 36.09 -1.27 -11.79
CA ASP A 72 37.26 -0.85 -11.03
C ASP A 72 38.33 -0.21 -11.93
N GLY A 73 39.46 0.20 -11.34
CA GLY A 73 40.57 0.80 -12.08
C GLY A 73 41.23 -0.13 -13.11
N GLU A 74 40.95 -1.43 -13.02
CA GLU A 74 41.45 -2.48 -13.91
C GLU A 74 40.38 -2.94 -14.93
N GLY A 75 39.22 -2.28 -15.00
CA GLY A 75 38.14 -2.59 -15.93
C GLY A 75 37.31 -3.81 -15.55
N ARG A 76 37.40 -4.31 -14.31
CA ARG A 76 36.56 -5.40 -13.81
C ARG A 76 35.32 -4.84 -13.15
N THR A 77 34.16 -5.45 -13.42
CA THR A 77 32.91 -5.05 -12.75
C THR A 77 33.04 -5.22 -11.23
N ILE A 78 32.71 -4.17 -10.48
CA ILE A 78 32.70 -4.20 -9.02
C ILE A 78 31.65 -5.21 -8.56
N ASP A 79 32.02 -6.09 -7.63
CA ASP A 79 31.08 -6.97 -6.95
C ASP A 79 30.57 -6.28 -5.67
N ILE A 80 29.24 -6.23 -5.51
CA ILE A 80 28.61 -5.59 -4.35
C ILE A 80 27.62 -6.57 -3.74
N ASP A 81 27.89 -6.96 -2.49
CA ASP A 81 26.98 -7.74 -1.67
C ASP A 81 25.82 -6.85 -1.17
N ILE A 82 24.74 -6.82 -1.97
CA ILE A 82 23.52 -6.09 -1.64
C ILE A 82 22.89 -6.59 -0.32
N PRO A 83 22.76 -7.92 -0.08
CA PRO A 83 22.32 -8.42 1.23
C PRO A 83 23.12 -7.85 2.41
N ALA A 84 24.46 -7.84 2.33
CA ALA A 84 25.30 -7.28 3.39
C ALA A 84 25.08 -5.78 3.59
N LEU A 85 24.92 -5.00 2.50
CA LEU A 85 24.59 -3.58 2.58
C LEU A 85 23.24 -3.34 3.29
N VAL A 86 22.21 -4.11 2.94
CA VAL A 86 20.88 -4.01 3.57
C VAL A 86 20.94 -4.41 5.03
N ALA A 87 21.62 -5.51 5.37
CA ALA A 87 21.82 -5.95 6.74
C ALA A 87 22.47 -4.86 7.59
N ARG A 88 23.47 -4.16 7.05
CA ARG A 88 24.10 -3.01 7.73
C ARG A 88 23.13 -1.86 7.96
N LEU A 89 22.26 -1.55 7.00
CA LEU A 89 21.25 -0.50 7.19
C LEU A 89 20.20 -0.88 8.25
N VAL A 90 19.87 -2.17 8.37
CA VAL A 90 19.00 -2.69 9.44
C VAL A 90 19.70 -2.59 10.79
N GLU A 91 20.96 -3.03 10.88
CA GLU A 91 21.78 -2.95 12.10
C GLU A 91 21.90 -1.51 12.62
N LEU A 92 22.06 -0.54 11.70
CA LEU A 92 22.14 0.88 12.02
C LEU A 92 20.77 1.54 12.29
N GLY A 93 19.66 0.81 12.16
CA GLY A 93 18.31 1.31 12.44
C GLY A 93 17.72 2.20 11.34
N TYR A 94 18.33 2.27 10.15
CA TYR A 94 17.74 2.98 9.01
C TYR A 94 16.53 2.23 8.42
N VAL A 95 16.48 0.92 8.62
CA VAL A 95 15.37 0.05 8.23
C VAL A 95 14.98 -0.79 9.45
N ASP A 96 13.70 -0.78 9.78
CA ASP A 96 13.17 -1.50 10.94
C ASP A 96 11.90 -2.25 10.52
N ASP A 97 12.05 -3.57 10.33
CA ASP A 97 10.97 -4.46 9.92
C ASP A 97 9.90 -4.62 11.02
N ASP A 98 10.28 -4.52 12.30
CA ASP A 98 9.37 -4.59 13.45
C ASP A 98 8.49 -3.33 13.51
N ALA A 99 9.11 -2.15 13.40
CA ALA A 99 8.38 -0.90 13.33
C ALA A 99 7.47 -0.83 12.10
N TYR A 100 7.95 -1.32 10.94
CA TYR A 100 7.13 -1.44 9.75
C TYR A 100 5.92 -2.35 9.99
N ALA A 101 6.13 -3.53 10.59
CA ALA A 101 5.06 -4.49 10.87
C ALA A 101 3.98 -3.93 11.79
N ARG A 102 4.40 -3.35 12.92
CA ARG A 102 3.52 -2.68 13.89
C ARG A 102 2.70 -1.57 13.25
N MET A 103 3.34 -0.68 12.51
CA MET A 103 2.69 0.42 11.80
C MET A 103 1.66 -0.12 10.80
N ARG A 104 2.03 -1.13 10.02
CA ARG A 104 1.17 -1.67 8.95
C ARG A 104 -0.03 -2.42 9.50
N ALA A 105 0.13 -3.20 10.58
CA ALA A 105 -0.95 -3.87 11.26
C ALA A 105 -1.99 -2.86 11.78
N ARG A 106 -1.53 -1.77 12.42
CA ARG A 106 -2.40 -0.69 12.91
C ARG A 106 -3.14 0.04 11.80
N ASP A 107 -2.47 0.43 10.70
CA ASP A 107 -3.13 1.08 9.55
C ASP A 107 -4.23 0.21 8.96
N LEU A 108 -3.94 -1.08 8.73
CA LEU A 108 -4.90 -2.01 8.15
C LEU A 108 -6.10 -2.25 9.09
N GLY A 109 -5.85 -2.43 10.38
CA GLY A 109 -6.91 -2.57 11.39
C GLY A 109 -7.81 -1.33 11.45
N ALA A 110 -7.23 -0.12 11.48
CA ALA A 110 -7.99 1.15 11.47
C ALA A 110 -8.80 1.36 10.17
N ARG A 111 -8.42 0.68 9.09
CA ARG A 111 -9.17 0.66 7.83
C ARG A 111 -10.24 -0.44 7.80
N GLY A 112 -10.24 -1.34 8.77
CA GLY A 112 -11.19 -2.44 8.93
C GLY A 112 -10.76 -3.71 8.21
N TYR A 113 -9.48 -3.89 7.88
CA TYR A 113 -9.01 -5.16 7.31
C TYR A 113 -8.73 -6.19 8.42
N GLY A 114 -9.02 -7.46 8.13
CA GLY A 114 -8.83 -8.56 9.08
C GLY A 114 -7.41 -9.11 9.12
N ALA A 115 -7.13 -9.96 10.12
CA ALA A 115 -5.82 -10.51 10.41
C ALA A 115 -5.13 -11.19 9.20
N ARG A 116 -5.87 -11.95 8.38
CA ARG A 116 -5.31 -12.58 7.18
C ARG A 116 -4.76 -11.56 6.20
N ARG A 117 -5.42 -10.42 6.05
CA ARG A 117 -4.97 -9.36 5.15
C ARG A 117 -3.74 -8.62 5.69
N VAL A 118 -3.61 -8.52 7.01
CA VAL A 118 -2.40 -8.04 7.69
C VAL A 118 -1.24 -8.98 7.40
N GLU A 119 -1.40 -10.28 7.69
CA GLU A 119 -0.39 -11.32 7.43
C GLU A 119 0.09 -11.26 5.97
N GLU A 120 -0.82 -11.32 5.00
CA GLU A 120 -0.48 -11.30 3.58
C GLU A 120 0.34 -10.06 3.22
N THR A 121 -0.06 -8.90 3.74
CA THR A 121 0.62 -7.62 3.45
C THR A 121 2.03 -7.59 4.03
N LEU A 122 2.23 -8.13 5.23
CA LEU A 122 3.54 -8.24 5.86
C LEU A 122 4.43 -9.26 5.14
N ARG A 123 3.87 -10.42 4.78
CA ARG A 123 4.57 -11.44 3.99
C ARG A 123 5.01 -10.90 2.63
N HIS A 124 4.13 -10.18 1.93
CA HIS A 124 4.48 -9.52 0.66
C HIS A 124 5.49 -8.39 0.83
N ALA A 125 5.64 -7.83 2.03
CA ALA A 125 6.72 -6.90 2.35
C ALA A 125 8.01 -7.62 2.72
N GLY A 126 8.03 -8.95 2.82
CA GLY A 126 9.19 -9.73 3.22
C GLY A 126 9.52 -9.67 4.71
N VAL A 127 8.57 -9.19 5.55
CA VAL A 127 8.71 -9.23 7.01
C VAL A 127 8.79 -10.69 7.46
N GLY A 128 9.77 -11.04 8.30
CA GLY A 128 9.96 -12.40 8.79
C GLY A 128 8.78 -12.95 9.61
N GLU A 129 8.58 -14.27 9.60
CA GLU A 129 7.43 -14.94 10.22
C GLU A 129 7.24 -14.57 11.70
N GLY A 130 8.33 -14.56 12.49
CA GLY A 130 8.25 -14.19 13.91
C GLY A 130 7.65 -12.80 14.14
N LEU A 131 8.05 -11.80 13.35
CA LEU A 131 7.48 -10.45 13.42
C LEU A 131 6.04 -10.41 12.90
N ARG A 132 5.70 -11.21 11.89
CA ARG A 132 4.30 -11.29 11.41
C ARG A 132 3.38 -11.82 12.49
N GLN A 133 3.80 -12.84 13.22
CA GLN A 133 3.04 -13.41 14.33
C GLN A 133 2.97 -12.45 15.51
N ALA A 134 4.09 -11.80 15.88
CA ALA A 134 4.13 -10.82 16.96
C ALA A 134 3.21 -9.61 16.73
N HIS A 135 2.99 -9.23 15.46
CA HIS A 135 2.10 -8.13 15.08
C HIS A 135 0.77 -8.60 14.48
N ALA A 136 0.43 -9.88 14.63
CA ALA A 136 -0.88 -10.38 14.23
C ALA A 136 -1.95 -9.72 15.11
N PRO A 137 -3.06 -9.24 14.54
CA PRO A 137 -4.15 -8.69 15.34
C PRO A 137 -4.71 -9.76 16.29
N GLY A 138 -4.76 -9.45 17.59
CA GLY A 138 -5.48 -10.24 18.59
C GLY A 138 -6.99 -10.31 18.32
N GLU A 139 -7.70 -11.03 19.17
CA GLU A 139 -9.12 -11.30 18.97
C GLU A 139 -9.95 -10.01 19.02
N ALA A 140 -9.78 -9.17 20.05
CA ALA A 140 -10.55 -7.94 20.17
C ALA A 140 -10.23 -6.96 19.02
N ALA A 141 -8.96 -6.89 18.60
CA ALA A 141 -8.57 -6.09 17.44
C ALA A 141 -9.21 -6.60 16.14
N SER A 142 -9.29 -7.92 15.97
CA SER A 142 -9.92 -8.58 14.82
C SER A 142 -11.43 -8.35 14.78
N ARG A 143 -12.12 -8.48 15.93
CA ARG A 143 -13.55 -8.18 16.07
C ARG A 143 -13.84 -6.71 15.74
N ARG A 144 -13.06 -5.77 16.30
CA ARG A 144 -13.17 -4.33 16.02
C ARG A 144 -13.02 -4.04 14.52
N ALA A 145 -12.06 -4.66 13.85
CA ALA A 145 -11.86 -4.48 12.43
C ALA A 145 -13.06 -4.97 11.59
N ALA A 146 -13.65 -6.12 11.96
CA ALA A 146 -14.83 -6.67 11.29
C ALA A 146 -16.06 -5.75 11.43
N ALA A 147 -16.35 -5.30 12.66
CA ALA A 147 -17.43 -4.36 12.94
C ALA A 147 -17.22 -3.03 12.17
N LEU A 148 -15.99 -2.50 12.17
CA LEU A 148 -15.65 -1.28 11.45
C LEU A 148 -15.88 -1.40 9.94
N MET A 149 -15.50 -2.53 9.34
CA MET A 149 -15.75 -2.78 7.92
C MET A 149 -17.26 -2.85 7.63
N ALA A 150 -18.02 -3.60 8.43
CA ALA A 150 -19.46 -3.72 8.26
C ALA A 150 -20.16 -2.37 8.36
N ARG A 151 -19.80 -1.54 9.35
CA ARG A 151 -20.31 -0.17 9.50
C ARG A 151 -19.97 0.71 8.31
N LYS A 152 -18.68 0.77 7.91
CA LYS A 152 -18.22 1.58 6.76
C LYS A 152 -18.91 1.19 5.45
N ARG A 153 -19.22 -0.09 5.29
CA ARG A 153 -19.84 -0.65 4.07
C ARG A 153 -21.35 -0.85 4.17
N ARG A 154 -21.98 -0.45 5.29
CA ARG A 154 -23.42 -0.62 5.56
C ARG A 154 -23.89 -2.06 5.34
N LEU A 155 -23.16 -3.01 5.93
CA LEU A 155 -23.45 -4.44 5.87
C LEU A 155 -24.16 -4.91 7.14
N GLY A 156 -24.90 -6.01 7.05
CA GLY A 156 -25.62 -6.59 8.18
C GLY A 156 -26.56 -5.57 8.84
N PRO A 157 -26.51 -5.40 10.17
CA PRO A 157 -27.41 -4.49 10.89
C PRO A 157 -27.22 -3.01 10.54
N TYR A 158 -26.12 -2.64 9.86
CA TYR A 158 -25.88 -1.26 9.41
C TYR A 158 -26.46 -0.96 8.01
N GLY A 159 -27.03 -1.96 7.34
CA GLY A 159 -27.55 -1.84 5.97
C GLY A 159 -29.03 -1.45 5.93
N ALA A 160 -29.42 -0.67 4.92
CA ALA A 160 -30.82 -0.25 4.73
C ALA A 160 -31.80 -1.43 4.55
N GLY A 161 -31.32 -2.58 4.05
CA GLY A 161 -32.13 -3.78 3.89
C GLY A 161 -32.37 -4.59 5.18
N ALA A 162 -31.80 -4.17 6.32
CA ALA A 162 -32.06 -4.81 7.61
C ALA A 162 -33.48 -4.49 8.14
N GLN A 163 -34.10 -3.40 7.68
CA GLN A 163 -35.38 -2.91 8.22
C GLN A 163 -36.56 -2.96 7.23
N GLU A 164 -36.36 -3.13 5.92
CA GLU A 164 -37.46 -3.02 4.94
C GLU A 164 -37.49 -4.15 3.89
N GLY A 165 -38.56 -4.96 3.96
CA GLY A 165 -39.44 -5.34 2.83
C GLY A 165 -38.88 -5.97 1.54
N GLY A 166 -37.59 -6.29 1.45
CA GLY A 166 -37.00 -6.85 0.23
C GLY A 166 -37.30 -8.34 0.02
N ASP A 167 -37.52 -8.73 -1.25
CA ASP A 167 -37.65 -10.13 -1.67
C ASP A 167 -36.51 -11.00 -1.12
N ALA A 168 -36.86 -12.21 -0.67
CA ALA A 168 -35.96 -13.12 0.05
C ALA A 168 -34.70 -13.48 -0.77
N LEU A 169 -34.84 -13.62 -2.09
CA LEU A 169 -33.72 -13.92 -2.97
C LEU A 169 -32.71 -12.76 -3.02
N THR A 170 -33.20 -11.52 -3.02
CA THR A 170 -32.34 -10.32 -3.05
C THR A 170 -31.56 -10.18 -1.75
N ARG A 171 -32.20 -10.44 -0.60
CA ARG A 171 -31.53 -10.46 0.71
C ARG A 171 -30.44 -11.53 0.78
N ARG A 172 -30.72 -12.74 0.28
CA ARG A 172 -29.72 -13.82 0.22
C ARG A 172 -28.50 -13.44 -0.62
N LYS A 173 -28.71 -12.90 -1.83
CA LYS A 173 -27.62 -12.43 -2.70
C LYS A 173 -26.81 -11.30 -2.06
N ALA A 174 -27.46 -10.36 -1.38
CA ALA A 174 -26.78 -9.28 -0.67
C ALA A 174 -25.92 -9.83 0.49
N HIS A 175 -26.44 -10.81 1.23
CA HIS A 175 -25.73 -11.49 2.31
C HIS A 175 -24.50 -12.26 1.77
N GLU A 176 -24.65 -13.09 0.74
CA GLU A 176 -23.54 -13.81 0.10
C GLU A 176 -22.44 -12.85 -0.38
N LYS A 177 -22.85 -11.71 -0.98
CA LYS A 177 -21.92 -10.66 -1.41
C LYS A 177 -21.18 -10.02 -0.22
N ALA A 178 -21.87 -9.80 0.90
CA ALA A 178 -21.28 -9.26 2.12
C ALA A 178 -20.25 -10.25 2.72
N VAL A 179 -20.60 -11.53 2.82
CA VAL A 179 -19.71 -12.60 3.27
C VAL A 179 -18.44 -12.63 2.40
N ALA A 180 -18.61 -12.70 1.07
CA ALA A 180 -17.48 -12.72 0.14
C ALA A 180 -16.62 -11.46 0.20
N ALA A 181 -17.22 -10.30 0.52
CA ALA A 181 -16.48 -9.05 0.69
C ALA A 181 -15.61 -9.06 1.96
N MET A 182 -16.16 -9.52 3.09
CA MET A 182 -15.42 -9.56 4.36
C MET A 182 -14.34 -10.64 4.37
N LEU A 183 -14.59 -11.82 3.78
CA LEU A 183 -13.58 -12.87 3.67
C LEU A 183 -12.37 -12.42 2.82
N ARG A 184 -12.62 -11.72 1.71
CA ARG A 184 -11.55 -11.11 0.88
C ARG A 184 -10.83 -9.96 1.58
N ALA A 185 -11.47 -9.32 2.56
CA ALA A 185 -10.83 -8.34 3.42
C ALA A 185 -10.00 -8.98 4.55
N GLY A 186 -9.99 -10.30 4.64
CA GLY A 186 -9.14 -11.06 5.55
C GLY A 186 -9.75 -11.35 6.91
N HIS A 187 -11.07 -11.22 7.07
CA HIS A 187 -11.74 -11.58 8.32
C HIS A 187 -11.89 -13.10 8.46
N GLN A 188 -11.98 -13.55 9.72
CA GLN A 188 -12.34 -14.92 10.05
C GLN A 188 -13.82 -15.16 9.80
N TYR A 189 -14.17 -16.39 9.41
CA TYR A 189 -15.55 -16.73 9.07
C TYR A 189 -16.49 -16.53 10.26
N GLU A 190 -16.06 -16.84 11.48
CA GLU A 190 -16.83 -16.67 12.70
C GLU A 190 -17.22 -15.20 12.94
N HIS A 191 -16.27 -14.28 12.80
CA HIS A 191 -16.52 -12.84 12.92
C HIS A 191 -17.49 -12.35 11.84
N VAL A 192 -17.35 -12.83 10.61
CA VAL A 192 -18.26 -12.49 9.51
C VAL A 192 -19.67 -13.00 9.77
N ARG A 193 -19.80 -14.26 10.22
CA ARG A 193 -21.08 -14.88 10.54
C ARG A 193 -21.80 -14.13 11.65
N PHE A 194 -21.07 -13.76 12.71
CA PHE A 194 -21.61 -13.00 13.83
C PHE A 194 -22.10 -11.62 13.36
N VAL A 195 -21.21 -10.81 12.76
CA VAL A 195 -21.49 -9.42 12.38
C VAL A 195 -22.64 -9.33 11.36
N LEU A 196 -22.76 -10.27 10.43
CA LEU A 196 -23.86 -10.28 9.45
C LEU A 196 -25.14 -10.92 9.98
N GLY A 197 -25.07 -11.69 11.06
CA GLY A 197 -26.20 -12.34 11.71
C GLY A 197 -26.78 -11.56 12.89
N ALA A 198 -26.08 -10.51 13.35
CA ALA A 198 -26.55 -9.60 14.39
C ALA A 198 -27.88 -8.94 13.98
N ALA A 199 -28.82 -8.87 14.93
CA ALA A 199 -30.13 -8.27 14.72
C ALA A 199 -30.05 -6.74 14.77
N SER A 200 -29.14 -6.22 15.59
CA SER A 200 -28.94 -4.78 15.73
C SER A 200 -27.47 -4.40 15.90
N PRO A 201 -27.12 -3.10 15.76
CA PRO A 201 -25.80 -2.60 16.09
C PRO A 201 -25.38 -2.88 17.54
N GLU A 202 -26.32 -2.91 18.47
CA GLU A 202 -26.08 -3.13 19.91
C GLU A 202 -25.55 -4.54 20.17
N ASP A 203 -26.05 -5.57 19.47
CA ASP A 203 -25.51 -6.95 19.56
C ASP A 203 -24.01 -6.99 19.20
N ILE A 204 -23.59 -6.14 18.24
CA ILE A 204 -22.19 -6.05 17.85
C ILE A 204 -21.37 -5.33 18.93
N GLU A 205 -21.92 -4.30 19.56
CA GLU A 205 -21.24 -3.57 20.63
C GLU A 205 -21.01 -4.45 21.86
N GLU A 206 -21.99 -5.27 22.24
CA GLU A 206 -21.85 -6.27 23.31
C GLU A 206 -20.74 -7.29 22.98
N TRP A 207 -20.77 -7.86 21.78
CA TRP A 207 -19.75 -8.80 21.29
C TRP A 207 -18.34 -8.21 21.20
N LEU A 208 -18.22 -6.91 20.95
CA LEU A 208 -16.94 -6.20 21.04
C LEU A 208 -16.48 -6.03 22.49
N GLY A 209 -17.41 -5.83 23.42
CA GLY A 209 -17.16 -5.73 24.86
C GLY A 209 -16.63 -7.02 25.46
N GLU A 210 -17.19 -8.17 25.09
CA GLU A 210 -16.74 -9.49 25.54
C GLU A 210 -15.23 -9.70 25.30
N ALA A 211 -14.77 -9.48 24.07
CA ALA A 211 -13.36 -9.70 23.73
C ALA A 211 -12.41 -8.69 24.40
N ALA A 212 -12.88 -7.48 24.69
CA ALA A 212 -12.08 -6.51 25.45
C ALA A 212 -11.95 -6.91 26.92
N GLY A 213 -12.98 -7.55 27.48
CA GLY A 213 -12.95 -8.14 28.82
C GLY A 213 -11.97 -9.30 28.91
N ASP A 214 -12.00 -10.22 27.94
CA ASP A 214 -11.14 -11.40 27.92
C ASP A 214 -9.65 -11.05 27.80
N GLU A 215 -9.28 -10.15 26.87
CA GLU A 215 -7.87 -9.68 26.72
C GLU A 215 -7.39 -8.94 27.99
N GLY A 216 -8.27 -8.15 28.62
CA GLY A 216 -7.93 -7.42 29.85
C GLY A 216 -7.75 -8.32 31.08
N ILE A 217 -8.32 -9.53 31.07
CA ILE A 217 -8.12 -10.53 32.11
C ILE A 217 -6.82 -11.30 31.88
N GLU A 218 -6.46 -11.63 30.64
CA GLU A 218 -5.20 -12.34 30.32
C GLU A 218 -3.94 -11.51 30.63
N ASP A 219 -3.98 -10.18 30.49
CA ASP A 219 -2.85 -9.28 30.80
C ASP A 219 -2.63 -9.05 32.32
N GLN A 220 -3.48 -9.59 33.20
CA GLN A 220 -3.46 -9.33 34.65
C GLN A 220 -2.94 -10.50 35.52
N TRP A 221 -2.46 -11.60 34.94
CA TRP A 221 -1.95 -12.77 35.68
C TRP A 221 -0.43 -12.92 35.61
#